data_AF-A0A527XA14-F1
#
_entry.id   AF-A0A527XA14-F1
#
_cell.length_a   1.000
_cell.length_b   1.000
_cell.length_c   1.000
_cell.angle_alpha   90.00
_cell.angle_beta   90.00
_cell.angle_gamma   90.00
#
_symmetry.space_group_name_H-M   'P 1'
#
loop_
_entity.id
_entity.type
_entity.pdbx_description
1 polymer ?
#
loop_
_entity_poly.entity_id
_entity_poly.type
_entity_poly.pdbx_seq_one_letter_code
_entity_poly.pdbx_strand_id
1 'polypeptide(L)' 'DFYPTGHGLSSGGETEVHRVDLPVSITEPLGNETLVFAEFNGVDWVSRMLNPKPLKAGDRIGMSFDLS' A
#
# COMPACT_ATOMS: atom_id res chain seq x y z
N ASP A 1 -6.13 6.46 6.38
CA ASP A 1 -6.00 5.55 5.21
C ASP A 1 -4.68 4.80 5.15
N PHE A 2 -4.66 3.63 4.51
CA PHE A 2 -3.46 2.81 4.26
C PHE A 2 -3.36 2.49 2.77
N TYR A 3 -2.30 2.94 2.11
CA TYR A 3 -2.15 2.81 0.66
C TYR A 3 -0.67 2.74 0.25
N PRO A 4 -0.36 2.12 -0.90
CA PRO A 4 0.99 2.19 -1.46
C PRO A 4 1.39 3.65 -1.70
N THR A 5 2.60 4.02 -1.30
CA THR A 5 3.05 5.42 -1.41
C THR A 5 2.91 5.94 -2.83
N GLY A 6 2.27 7.10 -2.98
CA GLY A 6 1.95 7.71 -4.28
C GLY A 6 0.59 7.34 -4.86
N HIS A 7 -0.19 6.50 -4.17
CA HIS A 7 -1.54 6.09 -4.59
C HIS A 7 -2.67 6.61 -3.68
N GLY A 8 -2.34 7.39 -2.66
CA GLY A 8 -3.32 8.00 -1.76
C GLY A 8 -4.00 9.23 -2.35
N LEU A 9 -5.25 9.44 -1.95
CA LEU A 9 -6.02 10.66 -2.21
C LEU A 9 -5.81 11.64 -1.05
N SER A 10 -4.57 12.11 -0.84
CA SER A 10 -4.27 13.03 0.26
C SER A 10 -5.04 14.34 0.08
N SER A 11 -5.97 14.63 0.99
CA SER A 11 -6.69 15.92 1.09
C SER A 11 -6.11 16.81 2.19
N GLY A 12 -5.37 16.22 3.14
CA GLY A 12 -4.64 16.90 4.22
C GLY A 12 -3.19 17.22 3.86
N GLY A 13 -2.57 18.14 4.61
CA GLY A 13 -1.17 18.51 4.43
C GLY A 13 -0.23 17.32 4.65
N GLU A 14 0.93 17.31 3.99
CA GLU A 14 1.92 16.21 4.01
C GLU A 14 2.42 15.81 5.42
N THR A 15 2.08 16.57 6.46
CA THR A 15 2.61 16.46 7.82
C THR A 15 2.06 15.28 8.62
N GLU A 16 0.94 14.67 8.20
CA GLU A 16 0.29 13.54 8.90
C GLU A 16 0.41 12.20 8.16
N VAL A 17 1.18 12.15 7.06
CA VAL A 17 1.43 10.92 6.31
C VAL A 17 2.72 10.24 6.76
N HIS A 18 2.59 9.12 7.47
CA HIS A 18 3.72 8.29 7.88
C HIS A 18 4.04 7.23 6.81
N ARG A 19 5.33 6.96 6.56
CA ARG A 19 5.78 5.97 5.56
C ARG A 19 6.50 4.80 6.21
N VAL A 20 6.26 3.59 5.72
CA VAL A 20 6.95 2.37 6.15
C VAL A 20 7.02 1.36 5.01
N ASP A 21 8.14 0.66 4.89
CA ASP A 21 8.27 -0.44 3.94
C ASP A 21 7.75 -1.73 4.57
N LEU A 22 6.81 -2.39 3.91
CA LEU A 22 6.21 -3.64 4.36
C LEU A 22 6.43 -4.77 3.36
N PRO A 23 6.57 -6.02 3.80
CA PRO A 23 6.63 -7.16 2.90
C PRO A 23 5.24 -7.41 2.29
N VAL A 24 5.21 -7.63 0.98
CA VAL A 24 4.01 -8.07 0.26
C VAL A 24 3.77 -9.54 0.56
N SER A 25 2.57 -9.89 1.03
CA SER A 25 2.15 -11.27 1.21
C SER A 25 1.55 -11.84 -0.07
N ILE A 26 0.60 -11.13 -0.67
CA ILE A 26 -0.03 -11.52 -1.94
C ILE A 26 -0.56 -10.29 -2.68
N THR A 27 -0.72 -10.42 -4.00
CA THR A 27 -1.35 -9.40 -4.85
C THR A 27 -2.45 -10.00 -5.71
N GLU A 28 -3.55 -9.28 -5.89
CA GLU A 28 -4.66 -9.66 -6.78
C GLU A 28 -4.90 -8.58 -7.84
N PRO A 29 -4.59 -8.85 -9.12
CA PRO A 29 -4.85 -7.92 -10.22
C PRO A 29 -6.34 -7.81 -10.55
N LEU A 30 -6.85 -6.58 -10.64
CA LEU A 30 -8.25 -6.25 -10.97
C LEU A 30 -8.39 -5.48 -12.29
N GLY A 31 -7.43 -5.62 -13.20
CA GLY A 31 -7.36 -4.86 -14.45
C GLY A 31 -6.48 -3.61 -14.30
N ASN A 32 -7.08 -2.44 -14.08
CA ASN A 32 -6.34 -1.18 -13.92
C ASN A 32 -5.86 -0.91 -12.48
N GLU A 33 -6.14 -1.84 -11.58
CA GLU A 33 -5.79 -1.77 -10.17
C GLU A 33 -5.23 -3.13 -9.72
N THR A 34 -4.56 -3.14 -8.58
CA THR A 34 -4.14 -4.37 -7.91
C THR A 34 -4.39 -4.22 -6.42
N LEU A 35 -5.05 -5.20 -5.82
CA LEU A 35 -5.09 -5.32 -4.36
C LEU A 35 -3.71 -5.80 -3.90
N VAL A 36 -3.13 -5.07 -2.96
CA VAL A 36 -1.85 -5.42 -2.35
C VAL A 36 -2.10 -5.74 -0.90
N PHE A 37 -1.82 -6.99 -0.53
CA PHE A 37 -1.81 -7.44 0.85
C PHE A 37 -0.38 -7.31 1.36
N ALA A 38 -0.21 -6.56 2.45
CA ALA A 38 1.08 -6.32 3.06
C ALA A 38 1.00 -6.66 4.55
N GLU A 39 2.02 -7.37 5.05
CA GLU A 39 2.05 -7.78 6.44
C GLU A 39 2.52 -6.62 7.32
N PHE A 40 1.72 -6.29 8.34
CA PHE A 40 2.09 -5.39 9.41
C PHE A 40 1.79 -6.02 10.76
N ASN A 41 2.83 -6.24 11.56
CA ASN A 41 2.74 -6.81 12.90
C ASN A 41 2.02 -8.18 12.93
N GLY A 42 2.37 -9.07 11.99
CA GLY A 42 1.78 -10.41 11.89
C GLY A 42 0.33 -10.45 11.39
N VAL A 43 -0.21 -9.33 10.88
CA VAL A 43 -1.55 -9.24 10.31
C VAL A 43 -1.44 -8.68 8.89
N ASP A 44 -2.17 -9.28 7.95
CA ASP A 44 -2.26 -8.75 6.59
C ASP A 44 -3.25 -7.59 6.51
N TRP A 45 -2.77 -6.49 5.91
CA TRP A 45 -3.57 -5.32 5.61
C TRP A 45 -3.74 -5.21 4.10
N VAL A 46 -4.96 -4.96 3.65
CA VAL A 46 -5.27 -4.84 2.22
C VAL A 46 -5.27 -3.37 1.81
N SER A 47 -4.66 -3.10 0.66
CA SER A 47 -4.60 -1.77 0.06
C SER A 47 -4.75 -1.86 -1.46
N ARG A 48 -4.83 -0.72 -2.13
CA ARG A 48 -5.02 -0.65 -3.58
C ARG A 48 -3.89 0.10 -4.26
N MET A 49 -3.29 -0.52 -5.24
CA MET A 49 -2.33 0.08 -6.15
C MET A 49 -3.02 0.43 -7.46
N LEU A 50 -3.06 1.72 -7.80
CA LEU A 50 -3.49 2.22 -9.11
C LEU A 50 -2.33 2.09 -10.12
N ASN A 51 -2.58 1.97 -11.43
CA ASN A 51 -1.52 1.84 -12.44
C ASN A 51 -0.51 0.71 -12.09
N PRO A 52 -0.96 -0.54 -12.10
CA PRO A 52 -0.28 -1.64 -11.45
C PRO A 52 1.12 -1.89 -12.01
N LYS A 53 2.05 -2.16 -11.08
CA LYS A 53 3.40 -2.62 -11.39
C LYS A 53 3.55 -4.08 -10.94
N PRO A 54 4.41 -4.88 -11.58
CA PRO A 54 4.67 -6.24 -11.12
C PRO A 54 5.20 -6.22 -9.68
N LEU A 55 4.53 -6.97 -8.79
CA LEU A 55 4.91 -7.21 -7.41
C LEU A 55 4.76 -8.70 -7.12
N LYS A 56 5.66 -9.25 -6.31
CA LYS A 56 5.66 -10.66 -5.90
C LYS A 56 5.60 -10.75 -4.38
N ALA A 57 5.14 -11.90 -3.88
CA ALA A 57 5.24 -12.22 -2.47
C ALA A 57 6.70 -12.13 -2.00
N GLY A 58 6.93 -11.46 -0.87
CA GLY A 58 8.25 -11.17 -0.31
C GLY A 58 8.89 -9.86 -0.78
N ASP A 59 8.39 -9.23 -1.85
CA ASP A 59 8.86 -7.90 -2.25
C ASP A 59 8.55 -6.89 -1.14
N ARG A 60 9.38 -5.84 -1.00
CA ARG A 60 9.10 -4.73 -0.08
C ARG A 60 8.40 -3.61 -0.84
N ILE A 61 7.30 -3.12 -0.31
CA ILE A 61 6.55 -1.99 -0.85
C ILE A 61 6.48 -0.87 0.19
N GLY A 62 6.73 0.36 -0.25
CA GLY A 62 6.52 1.54 0.57
C GLY A 62 5.03 1.81 0.74
N MET A 63 4.57 1.83 1.98
CA MET A 63 3.20 2.09 2.37
C MET A 63 3.11 3.41 3.12
N SER A 64 2.01 4.12 2.88
CA SER A 64 1.67 5.38 3.52
C SER A 64 0.46 5.18 4.44
N PHE A 65 0.60 5.66 5.67
CA PHE A 65 -0.44 5.75 6.68
C PHE A 65 -0.84 7.21 6.80
N ASP A 66 -2.06 7.51 6.40
CA ASP A 66 -2.70 8.80 6.59
C ASP A 66 -3.59 8.73 7.84
N LEU A 67 -3.31 9.54 8.86
CA LEU A 67 -3.98 9.51 10.16
C LEU A 67 -4.88 10.73 10.42
N SER A 68 -5.07 11.60 9.40
CA SER A 68 -5.95 12.77 9.47
C SER A 68 -7.43 12.39 9.65
#